data_AF-A0A453GI93-F1
#
_entry.id   AF-A0A453GI93-F1
#
_cell.length_a   1.000
_cell.length_b   1.000
_cell.length_c   1.000
_cell.angle_alpha   90.00
_cell.angle_beta   90.00
_cell.angle_gamma   90.00
#
_symmetry.space_group_name_H-M   'P 1'
#
loop_
_entity.id
_entity.type
_entity.pdbx_description
1 polymer ?
#
loop_
_entity_poly.entity_id
_entity_poly.type
_entity_poly.pdbx_seq_one_letter_code
_entity_poly.pdbx_strand_id
1 'polypeptide(L)'
;AASKAIDATSKKFDAISKQLDARSKQLDARSEQLGVIPEPNIEQEGDAHALKQVLAAKEKKRNDDLQDAWNARKVLMLALPSDKSTNARAHIGVRWMGELDPRAFANACSKNAAQQDAQVNYDTLCSKWQDEIANPNWRPYRVFTVDENSLQG
;
A
#
# COMPACT_ATOMS: atom_id res chain seq x y z
N ALA A 1 -8.05 31.57 44.20
CA ALA A 1 -7.63 31.91 42.82
C ALA A 1 -7.76 30.72 41.86
N ALA A 2 -7.23 29.54 42.22
CA ALA A 2 -7.24 28.35 41.35
C ALA A 2 -8.63 27.83 40.94
N SER A 3 -9.59 27.74 41.87
CA SER A 3 -10.96 27.25 41.55
C SER A 3 -11.69 28.13 40.52
N LYS A 4 -11.61 29.46 40.62
CA LYS A 4 -12.19 30.38 39.63
C LYS A 4 -11.56 30.24 38.23
N ALA A 5 -10.27 29.89 38.17
CA ALA A 5 -9.58 29.65 36.90
C ALA A 5 -10.06 28.35 36.24
N ILE A 6 -10.29 27.30 37.03
CA ILE A 6 -10.83 26.00 36.58
C ILE A 6 -12.25 26.17 36.03
N ASP A 7 -13.11 26.92 36.71
CA ASP A 7 -14.48 27.19 36.24
C ASP A 7 -14.49 27.99 34.93
N ALA A 8 -13.57 28.94 34.78
CA ALA A 8 -13.42 29.69 33.54
C ALA A 8 -12.92 28.82 32.39
N THR A 9 -12.01 27.86 32.65
CA THR A 9 -11.57 26.89 31.63
C THR A 9 -12.67 25.91 31.23
N SER A 10 -13.49 25.46 32.18
CA SER A 10 -14.64 24.57 31.91
C SER A 10 -15.64 25.25 30.98
N LYS A 11 -16.00 26.51 31.26
CA LYS A 11 -16.89 27.30 30.40
C LYS A 11 -16.35 27.51 28.98
N LYS A 12 -15.03 27.68 28.84
CA LYS A 12 -14.39 27.78 27.52
C LYS A 12 -14.46 26.46 26.75
N PHE A 13 -14.26 25.34 27.44
CA PHE A 13 -14.38 24.02 26.84
C PHE A 13 -15.81 23.75 26.32
N ASP A 14 -16.83 24.08 27.11
CA ASP A 14 -18.24 23.96 26.69
C ASP A 14 -18.56 24.82 25.47
N ALA A 15 -18.01 26.05 25.42
CA ALA A 15 -18.19 26.93 24.28
C ALA A 15 -17.54 26.36 23.00
N ILE A 16 -16.34 25.77 23.13
CA ILE A 16 -15.64 25.12 22.02
C ILE A 16 -16.40 23.88 21.54
N SER A 17 -16.92 23.07 22.46
CA SER A 17 -17.74 21.89 22.13
C SER A 17 -18.96 22.27 21.29
N LYS A 18 -19.72 23.29 21.72
CA LYS A 18 -20.87 23.81 20.97
C LYS A 18 -20.50 24.37 19.59
N GLN A 19 -19.33 25.01 19.47
CA GLN A 19 -18.86 25.49 18.17
C GLN A 19 -18.48 24.35 17.22
N LEU A 20 -17.91 23.27 17.75
CA LEU A 20 -17.55 22.09 16.96
C LEU A 20 -18.80 21.41 16.40
N ASP A 21 -19.85 21.24 17.22
CA ASP A 21 -21.13 20.68 16.79
C ASP A 21 -21.80 21.53 15.71
N ALA A 22 -21.78 22.86 15.87
CA ALA A 22 -22.32 23.78 14.87
C ALA A 22 -21.56 23.68 13.54
N ARG A 23 -20.23 23.55 13.60
CA ARG A 23 -19.39 23.40 12.41
C ARG A 23 -19.56 22.05 11.73
N SER A 24 -19.81 20.98 12.49
CA SER A 24 -20.14 19.65 11.96
C SER A 24 -21.41 19.70 11.11
N LYS A 25 -22.50 20.27 11.66
CA LYS A 25 -23.77 20.44 10.94
C LYS A 25 -23.63 21.31 9.68
N GLN A 26 -22.76 22.32 9.71
CA GLN A 26 -22.46 23.13 8.52
C GLN A 26 -21.70 22.35 7.44
N LEU A 27 -20.78 21.47 7.83
CA LEU A 27 -20.07 20.61 6.89
C LEU A 27 -21.01 19.59 6.23
N ASP A 28 -21.91 19.00 7.02
CA ASP A 28 -22.92 18.06 6.52
C ASP A 28 -23.85 18.75 5.50
N ALA A 29 -24.40 19.91 5.85
CA ALA A 29 -25.23 20.70 4.93
C ALA A 29 -24.48 21.14 3.66
N ARG A 30 -23.19 21.49 3.79
CA ARG A 30 -22.35 21.86 2.64
C ARG A 30 -22.05 20.65 1.75
N SER A 31 -21.90 19.46 2.33
CA SER A 31 -21.67 18.22 1.59
C SER A 31 -22.90 17.81 0.77
N GLU A 32 -24.11 17.98 1.32
CA GLU A 32 -25.37 17.74 0.62
C GLU A 32 -25.56 18.74 -0.53
N GLN A 33 -25.23 20.02 -0.32
CA GLN A 33 -25.27 21.04 -1.39
C GLN A 33 -24.27 20.76 -2.53
N LEU A 34 -23.13 20.13 -2.23
CA LEU A 34 -22.15 19.69 -3.23
C LEU A 34 -22.56 18.39 -3.95
N GLY A 35 -23.55 17.66 -3.42
CA GLY A 35 -24.11 16.45 -4.04
C GLY A 35 -25.21 16.72 -5.06
N VAL A 36 -25.81 17.92 -5.05
CA VAL A 36 -26.84 18.32 -6.01
C VAL A 36 -26.19 19.13 -7.13
N ILE A 37 -25.98 18.48 -8.28
CA ILE A 37 -25.59 19.11 -9.54
C ILE A 37 -26.85 19.79 -10.12
N PRO A 38 -26.92 21.13 -10.25
CA PRO A 38 -28.01 21.76 -10.99
C PRO A 38 -27.87 21.42 -12.48
N GLU A 39 -28.93 20.94 -13.13
CA GLU A 39 -28.92 20.77 -14.59
C GLU A 39 -28.77 22.14 -15.28
N PRO A 40 -27.90 22.24 -16.32
CA PRO A 40 -27.55 23.54 -16.88
C PRO A 40 -28.63 24.05 -17.82
N ASN A 41 -29.21 25.21 -17.47
CA ASN A 41 -29.84 26.08 -18.45
C ASN A 41 -28.77 27.01 -19.04
N ILE A 42 -28.74 27.09 -20.36
CA ILE A 42 -27.57 27.49 -21.17
C ILE A 42 -27.39 29.01 -21.15
N GLU A 43 -26.71 29.53 -20.14
CA GLU A 43 -26.06 30.86 -20.09
C GLU A 43 -24.79 30.79 -19.20
N GLN A 44 -23.83 29.89 -19.48
CA GLN A 44 -22.70 29.60 -18.57
C GLN A 44 -21.36 29.32 -19.29
N GLU A 45 -20.57 30.35 -19.64
CA GLU A 45 -19.14 30.14 -19.95
C GLU A 45 -18.21 30.51 -18.78
N GLY A 46 -18.53 31.56 -18.02
CA GLY A 46 -17.75 31.97 -16.85
C GLY A 46 -17.79 30.98 -15.69
N ASP A 47 -18.97 30.44 -15.40
CA ASP A 47 -19.19 29.47 -14.31
C ASP A 47 -18.61 28.08 -14.65
N ALA A 48 -18.78 27.63 -15.90
CA ALA A 48 -18.17 26.39 -16.38
C ALA A 48 -16.63 26.44 -16.38
N HIS A 49 -16.03 27.58 -16.70
CA HIS A 49 -14.58 27.76 -16.61
C HIS A 49 -14.10 27.78 -15.16
N ALA A 50 -14.80 28.48 -14.27
CA ALA A 50 -14.51 28.48 -12.83
C ALA A 50 -14.60 27.08 -12.22
N LEU A 51 -15.64 26.32 -12.56
CA LEU A 51 -15.83 24.94 -12.12
C LEU A 51 -14.69 24.03 -12.59
N LYS A 52 -14.28 24.14 -13.86
CA LYS A 52 -13.14 23.37 -14.41
C LYS A 52 -11.84 23.65 -13.65
N GLN A 53 -11.57 24.91 -13.28
CA GLN A 53 -10.38 25.25 -12.49
C GLN A 53 -10.43 24.64 -11.08
N VAL A 54 -11.59 24.69 -10.42
CA VAL A 54 -11.77 24.09 -9.09
C VAL A 54 -11.59 22.58 -9.14
N LEU A 55 -12.15 21.92 -10.15
CA LEU A 55 -11.99 20.47 -10.35
C LEU A 55 -10.52 20.10 -10.60
N ALA A 56 -9.82 20.83 -11.46
CA ALA A 56 -8.40 20.61 -11.74
C ALA A 56 -7.54 20.78 -10.48
N ALA A 57 -7.80 21.80 -9.67
CA ALA A 57 -7.10 22.02 -8.41
C ALA A 57 -7.35 20.87 -7.41
N LYS A 58 -8.59 20.37 -7.33
CA LYS A 58 -8.97 19.25 -6.46
C LYS A 58 -8.35 17.93 -6.91
N GLU A 59 -8.31 17.68 -8.21
CA GLU A 59 -7.68 16.49 -8.79
C GLU A 59 -6.17 16.49 -8.54
N LYS A 60 -5.50 17.62 -8.81
CA LYS A 60 -4.07 17.78 -8.50
C LYS A 60 -3.79 17.48 -7.03
N LYS A 61 -4.56 18.06 -6.12
CA LYS A 61 -4.41 17.80 -4.68
C LYS A 61 -4.56 16.31 -4.34
N ARG A 62 -5.60 15.63 -4.84
CA ARG A 62 -5.76 14.18 -4.61
C ARG A 62 -4.58 13.38 -5.16
N ASN A 63 -4.06 13.79 -6.31
CA ASN A 63 -2.93 13.10 -6.93
C ASN A 63 -1.64 13.29 -6.10
N ASP A 64 -1.41 14.50 -5.59
CA ASP A 64 -0.29 14.80 -4.68
C ASP A 64 -0.41 13.98 -3.38
N ASP A 65 -1.60 13.94 -2.75
CA ASP A 65 -1.86 13.13 -1.55
C ASP A 65 -1.59 11.63 -1.78
N LEU A 66 -1.97 11.11 -2.96
CA LEU A 66 -1.69 9.72 -3.35
C LEU A 66 -0.20 9.47 -3.54
N GLN A 67 0.51 10.41 -4.17
CA GLN A 67 1.94 10.32 -4.37
C GLN A 67 2.70 10.36 -3.04
N ASP A 68 2.27 11.21 -2.10
CA ASP A 68 2.83 11.30 -0.76
C ASP A 68 2.59 10.02 0.05
N ALA A 69 1.38 9.45 -0.03
CA ALA A 69 1.08 8.16 0.58
C ALA A 69 1.95 7.03 0.00
N TRP A 70 2.17 7.03 -1.31
CA TRP A 70 3.05 6.07 -1.98
C TRP A 70 4.51 6.24 -1.53
N ASN A 71 5.00 7.48 -1.48
CA ASN A 71 6.35 7.80 -1.00
C ASN A 71 6.54 7.39 0.46
N ALA A 72 5.57 7.70 1.33
CA ALA A 72 5.61 7.32 2.74
C ALA A 72 5.65 5.80 2.92
N ARG A 73 4.83 5.06 2.16
CA ARG A 73 4.86 3.58 2.15
C ARG A 73 6.22 3.05 1.71
N LYS A 74 6.80 3.64 0.65
CA LYS A 74 8.12 3.24 0.14
C LYS A 74 9.22 3.49 1.18
N VAL A 75 9.21 4.65 1.84
CA VAL A 75 10.15 4.98 2.92
C VAL A 75 10.00 4.02 4.09
N LEU A 76 8.76 3.75 4.54
CA LEU A 76 8.50 2.78 5.61
C LEU A 76 9.02 1.39 5.24
N MET A 77 8.80 0.96 4.00
CA MET A 77 9.25 -0.32 3.48
C MET A 77 10.78 -0.43 3.45
N LEU A 78 11.49 0.65 3.12
CA LEU A 78 12.97 0.72 3.16
C LEU A 78 13.53 0.85 4.59
N ALA A 79 12.80 1.50 5.50
CA ALA A 79 13.21 1.73 6.88
C ALA A 79 12.97 0.52 7.79
N LEU A 80 12.10 -0.41 7.38
CA LEU A 80 11.98 -1.71 8.03
C LEU A 80 13.30 -2.46 7.81
N PRO A 81 13.95 -2.99 8.87
CA PRO A 81 15.20 -3.72 8.72
C PRO A 81 15.00 -4.87 7.73
N SER A 82 15.69 -4.78 6.59
CA SER A 82 15.88 -5.90 5.66
C SER A 82 16.87 -6.94 6.22
N ASP A 83 17.31 -6.78 7.47
CA ASP A 83 18.12 -7.78 8.12
C ASP A 83 17.33 -9.08 8.11
N LYS A 84 17.92 -10.08 7.44
CA LYS A 84 17.41 -11.43 7.17
C LYS A 84 17.20 -12.26 8.45
N SER A 85 17.12 -11.57 9.58
CA SER A 85 17.02 -12.02 10.94
C SER A 85 15.94 -11.17 11.65
N THR A 86 14.72 -11.12 11.10
CA THR A 86 13.59 -11.13 12.03
C THR A 86 13.74 -12.44 12.78
N ASN A 87 14.14 -12.37 14.06
CA ASN A 87 14.36 -13.52 14.93
C ASN A 87 13.46 -14.69 14.51
N ALA A 88 13.99 -15.89 14.33
CA ALA A 88 13.22 -17.09 13.98
C ALA A 88 12.06 -17.44 14.95
N ARG A 89 11.84 -16.58 15.96
CA ARG A 89 10.84 -16.62 17.03
C ARG A 89 9.85 -15.44 17.00
N ALA A 90 9.95 -14.50 16.06
CA ALA A 90 9.01 -13.39 15.92
C ALA A 90 7.74 -13.88 15.21
N HIS A 91 6.58 -13.61 15.81
CA HIS A 91 5.28 -14.01 15.25
C HIS A 91 4.82 -13.09 14.10
N ILE A 92 5.50 -11.95 13.90
CA ILE A 92 5.22 -10.96 12.86
C ILE A 92 6.55 -10.55 12.23
N GLY A 93 6.64 -10.60 10.90
CA GLY A 93 7.81 -10.23 10.12
C GLY A 93 7.42 -9.67 8.76
N VAL A 94 8.36 -8.96 8.11
CA VAL A 94 8.17 -8.40 6.77
C VAL A 94 8.70 -9.43 5.78
N ARG A 95 7.84 -9.89 4.86
CA ARG A 95 8.22 -10.81 3.78
C ARG A 95 8.04 -10.15 2.43
N TRP A 96 9.09 -10.18 1.62
CA TRP A 96 9.07 -9.59 0.29
C TRP A 96 8.61 -10.62 -0.74
N MET A 97 7.75 -10.19 -1.66
CA MET A 97 7.32 -11.03 -2.78
C MET A 97 8.53 -11.32 -3.67
N GLY A 98 8.82 -12.60 -3.89
CA GLY A 98 9.96 -13.04 -4.68
C GLY A 98 11.29 -13.10 -3.91
N GLU A 99 11.32 -12.81 -2.61
CA GLU A 99 12.52 -13.04 -1.80
C GLU A 99 12.56 -14.47 -1.29
N LEU A 100 13.75 -15.07 -1.40
CA LEU A 100 14.06 -16.42 -0.96
C LEU A 100 14.67 -16.39 0.44
N ASP A 101 14.08 -17.14 1.38
CA ASP A 101 14.67 -17.36 2.70
C ASP A 101 15.82 -18.37 2.58
N PRO A 102 17.09 -17.99 2.83
CA PRO A 102 18.24 -18.88 2.67
C PRO A 102 18.17 -20.11 3.56
N ARG A 103 17.60 -19.99 4.77
CA ARG A 103 17.52 -21.10 5.73
C ARG A 103 16.44 -22.09 5.33
N ALA A 104 15.27 -21.60 4.94
CA ALA A 104 14.21 -22.45 4.42
C ALA A 104 14.64 -23.15 3.11
N PHE A 105 15.36 -22.43 2.24
CA PHE A 105 15.90 -22.95 1.00
C PHE A 105 16.93 -24.07 1.26
N ALA A 106 17.94 -23.82 2.10
CA ALA A 106 18.92 -24.84 2.47
C ALA A 106 18.26 -26.09 3.08
N ASN A 107 17.24 -25.92 3.93
CA ASN A 107 16.47 -27.02 4.51
C ASN A 107 15.64 -27.80 3.48
N ALA A 108 15.15 -27.15 2.42
CA ALA A 108 14.42 -27.81 1.35
C ALA A 108 15.37 -28.56 0.41
N CYS A 109 16.50 -27.94 0.05
CA CYS A 109 17.52 -28.55 -0.79
C CYS A 109 18.18 -29.75 -0.10
N SER A 110 18.44 -29.70 1.22
CA SER A 110 19.04 -30.82 1.95
C SER A 110 18.17 -32.07 1.99
N LYS A 111 16.83 -31.92 1.94
CA LYS A 111 15.90 -33.07 1.84
C LYS A 111 16.00 -33.79 0.50
N ASN A 112 16.40 -33.10 -0.56
CA ASN A 112 16.54 -33.64 -1.92
C ASN A 112 18.00 -33.96 -2.28
N ALA A 113 18.98 -33.38 -1.56
CA ALA A 113 20.41 -33.56 -1.78
C ALA A 113 20.92 -34.97 -1.48
N ALA A 114 20.10 -35.85 -0.89
CA ALA A 114 20.39 -37.29 -0.83
C ALA A 114 20.60 -37.92 -2.23
N GLN A 115 20.23 -37.22 -3.32
CA GLN A 115 20.43 -37.65 -4.72
C GLN A 115 21.51 -36.88 -5.50
N GLN A 116 22.11 -35.81 -4.97
CA GLN A 116 23.11 -35.01 -5.72
C GLN A 116 24.36 -34.69 -4.88
N ASP A 117 25.50 -34.78 -5.55
CA ASP A 117 26.88 -34.78 -5.07
C ASP A 117 27.22 -33.93 -3.83
N ALA A 118 28.15 -34.47 -3.03
CA ALA A 118 28.55 -34.05 -1.69
C ALA A 118 29.23 -32.67 -1.56
N GLN A 119 29.00 -31.71 -2.45
CA GLN A 119 29.55 -30.36 -2.30
C GLN A 119 28.71 -29.26 -2.96
N VAL A 120 27.38 -29.28 -2.76
CA VAL A 120 26.53 -28.15 -3.16
C VAL A 120 26.71 -26.99 -2.19
N ASN A 121 27.30 -25.89 -2.66
CA ASN A 121 27.30 -24.62 -1.94
C ASN A 121 25.89 -23.99 -2.00
N TYR A 122 25.11 -24.21 -0.94
CA TYR A 122 23.72 -23.74 -0.83
C TYR A 122 23.60 -22.22 -0.96
N ASP A 123 24.59 -21.44 -0.51
CA ASP A 123 24.56 -19.98 -0.63
C ASP A 123 24.67 -19.55 -2.09
N THR A 124 25.53 -20.24 -2.85
CA THR A 124 25.68 -19.99 -4.30
C THR A 124 24.41 -20.37 -5.06
N LEU A 125 23.79 -21.50 -4.70
CA LEU A 125 22.53 -21.94 -5.33
C LEU A 125 21.37 -21.00 -4.97
N CYS A 126 21.26 -20.60 -3.70
CA CYS A 126 20.26 -19.65 -3.22
C CYS A 126 20.35 -18.32 -3.96
N SER A 127 21.58 -17.83 -4.19
CA SER A 127 21.82 -16.58 -4.92
C SER A 127 21.33 -16.68 -6.38
N LYS A 128 21.68 -17.77 -7.09
CA LYS A 128 21.21 -17.99 -8.47
C LYS A 128 19.70 -18.05 -8.57
N TRP A 129 19.04 -18.75 -7.64
CA TRP A 129 17.59 -18.82 -7.61
C TRP A 129 16.95 -17.46 -7.30
N GLN A 130 17.56 -16.67 -6.43
CA GLN A 130 17.11 -15.31 -6.15
C GLN A 130 17.14 -14.43 -7.42
N ASP A 131 18.18 -14.55 -8.24
CA ASP A 131 18.31 -13.83 -9.52
C ASP A 131 17.23 -14.25 -10.53
N GLU A 132 16.96 -15.55 -10.64
CA GLU A 132 15.91 -16.09 -11.52
C GLU A 132 14.51 -15.66 -11.06
N ILE A 133 14.23 -15.69 -9.75
CA ILE A 133 12.94 -15.22 -9.20
C ILE A 133 12.76 -13.71 -9.41
N ALA A 134 13.85 -12.93 -9.36
CA ALA A 134 13.82 -11.49 -9.62
C ALA A 134 13.62 -11.16 -11.11
N ASN A 135 13.84 -12.10 -12.01
CA ASN A 135 13.68 -11.90 -13.45
C ASN A 135 12.18 -12.00 -13.86
N PRO A 136 11.55 -10.91 -14.35
CA PRO A 136 10.14 -10.92 -14.73
C PRO A 136 9.80 -11.86 -15.90
N ASN A 137 10.81 -12.21 -16.71
CA ASN A 137 10.65 -13.13 -17.85
C ASN A 137 10.88 -14.60 -17.47
N TRP A 138 11.23 -14.88 -16.21
CA TRP A 138 11.50 -16.23 -15.77
C TRP A 138 10.21 -17.08 -15.75
N ARG A 139 10.33 -18.30 -16.27
CA ARG A 139 9.23 -19.27 -16.43
C ARG A 139 9.63 -20.58 -15.74
N PRO A 140 9.29 -20.77 -14.45
CA PRO A 140 9.74 -21.94 -13.67
C PRO A 140 9.09 -23.27 -14.09
N TYR A 141 8.19 -23.25 -15.08
CA TYR A 141 7.55 -24.41 -15.66
C TYR A 141 7.71 -24.37 -17.18
N ARG A 142 7.94 -25.56 -17.76
CA ARG A 142 7.83 -25.74 -19.21
C ARG A 142 6.39 -26.06 -19.56
N VAL A 143 5.81 -25.28 -20.46
CA VAL A 143 4.50 -25.57 -21.04
C VAL A 143 4.73 -26.54 -22.19
N PHE A 144 4.22 -27.76 -22.07
CA PHE A 144 4.10 -28.66 -23.20
C PHE A 144 2.71 -28.47 -23.79
N THR A 145 2.62 -28.02 -25.03
CA THR A 145 1.42 -28.22 -25.83
C THR A 145 1.41 -29.70 -26.18
N VAL A 146 0.53 -30.46 -25.54
CA VAL A 146 0.23 -31.83 -25.99
C VAL A 146 -0.49 -31.65 -27.31
N ASP A 147 0.23 -31.86 -28.41
CA ASP A 147 -0.41 -31.99 -29.71
C ASP A 147 -1.38 -33.16 -29.64
N GLU A 148 -2.65 -32.89 -29.93
CA GLU A 148 -3.79 -33.83 -29.89
C GLU A 148 -3.55 -35.10 -30.75
N ASN A 149 -2.52 -35.09 -31.61
CA ASN A 149 -2.11 -36.21 -32.46
C ASN A 149 -1.18 -37.24 -31.79
N SER A 150 -0.80 -37.06 -30.51
CA SER A 150 0.06 -38.02 -29.79
C SER A 150 -0.72 -38.99 -28.88
N LEU A 151 -2.05 -38.98 -28.95
CA LEU A 151 -2.96 -39.95 -28.30
C LEU A 151 -3.66 -40.89 -29.30
N GLN A 152 -3.08 -41.15 -30.46
CA GLN A 152 -3.45 -42.29 -31.29
C GLN A 152 -2.29 -43.29 -31.31
N GLY A 153 -2.49 -44.39 -30.59
CA GLY A 153 -1.76 -45.63 -30.82
C GLY A 153 -2.21 -46.33 -32.10
#